data_AF-A0A669D711-F1
#
_entry.id   AF-A0A669D711-F1
#
_cell.length_a   1.000
_cell.length_b   1.000
_cell.length_c   1.000
_cell.angle_alpha   90.00
_cell.angle_beta   90.00
_cell.angle_gamma   90.00
#
_symmetry.space_group_name_H-M   'P 1'
#
loop_
_entity.id
_entity.type
_entity.pdbx_description
1 polymer ?
#
loop_
_entity_poly.entity_id
_entity_poly.type
_entity_poly.pdbx_seq_one_letter_code
_entity_poly.pdbx_strand_id
1 'polypeptide(L)'
;MKVYGGENVELGIRVWTCGGSIEVVPCSKIAHIERAHKPYMPDLSSAMKRNALRVAEIWMDEYKHNVNLAWNIPFENHGIDIGDISERKKLRERLNCKPFKWYLDNVYPKLDPWDDLLAYGGVILWDMKNLDADMCIDQGPVPGHTPIAYNCYYYGPQFTYYRGTGELYIGGIKSHKYNDNRCLADTGTKETEPGLYNCKEAMQKGMGIYWDFTQGKELKNRQTKRCLEIINKKLLIQECTGQRWTIQHIIKPF
;
A
#
# COMPACT_ATOMS: atom_id res chain seq x y z
N MET A 1 6.56 -21.94 -9.31
CA MET A 1 7.38 -20.74 -9.05
C MET A 1 8.53 -20.71 -10.03
N LYS A 2 9.14 -19.55 -10.25
CA LYS A 2 10.36 -19.39 -11.05
C LYS A 2 11.46 -18.74 -10.20
N VAL A 3 12.69 -19.26 -10.31
CA VAL A 3 13.93 -18.68 -9.74
C VAL A 3 13.93 -18.52 -8.21
N TYR A 4 13.30 -17.48 -7.67
CA TYR A 4 13.36 -17.13 -6.25
C TYR A 4 12.14 -16.28 -5.84
N GLY A 5 11.70 -16.45 -4.60
CA GLY A 5 10.71 -15.60 -3.95
C GLY A 5 9.29 -16.15 -4.05
N GLY A 6 8.57 -16.08 -2.92
CA GLY A 6 7.17 -16.47 -2.80
C GLY A 6 6.95 -17.93 -2.41
N GLU A 7 7.93 -18.83 -2.60
CA GLU A 7 7.80 -20.24 -2.21
C GLU A 7 7.72 -20.45 -0.70
N ASN A 8 8.44 -19.66 0.08
CA ASN A 8 8.39 -19.66 1.54
C ASN A 8 7.02 -19.19 2.05
N VAL A 9 6.44 -18.15 1.41
CA VAL A 9 5.11 -17.64 1.72
C VAL A 9 4.02 -18.66 1.32
N GLU A 10 4.14 -19.25 0.13
CA GLU A 10 3.23 -20.30 -0.35
C GLU A 10 3.17 -21.48 0.60
N LEU A 11 4.35 -22.01 0.97
CA LEU A 11 4.46 -23.13 1.89
C LEU A 11 3.89 -22.74 3.25
N GLY A 12 4.19 -21.52 3.71
CA GLY A 12 3.65 -20.92 4.92
C GLY A 12 2.14 -21.03 5.03
N ILE A 13 1.47 -20.40 4.06
CA ILE A 13 0.00 -20.34 4.01
C ILE A 13 -0.58 -21.74 3.81
N ARG A 14 0.00 -22.56 2.92
CA ARG A 14 -0.48 -23.91 2.64
C ARG A 14 -0.43 -24.80 3.87
N VAL A 15 0.69 -24.84 4.59
CA VAL A 15 0.83 -25.70 5.78
C VAL A 15 -0.23 -25.34 6.81
N TRP A 16 -0.37 -24.07 7.15
CA TRP A 16 -1.35 -23.61 8.14
C TRP A 16 -2.80 -23.84 7.69
N THR A 17 -3.14 -23.49 6.46
CA THR A 17 -4.54 -23.61 5.98
C THR A 17 -4.94 -25.05 5.74
N CYS A 18 -4.01 -25.97 5.49
CA CYS A 18 -4.30 -27.37 5.22
C CYS A 18 -4.07 -28.30 6.43
N GLY A 19 -4.02 -27.76 7.65
CA GLY A 19 -4.04 -28.54 8.90
C GLY A 19 -2.68 -28.90 9.51
N GLY A 20 -1.58 -28.32 9.03
CA GLY A 20 -0.27 -28.41 9.65
C GLY A 20 0.07 -27.20 10.53
N SER A 21 1.30 -27.17 11.04
CA SER A 21 1.87 -26.06 11.80
C SER A 21 3.29 -25.72 11.32
N ILE A 22 3.73 -24.49 11.60
CA ILE A 22 5.10 -24.04 11.36
C ILE A 22 5.66 -23.53 12.67
N GLU A 23 6.80 -24.06 13.07
CA GLU A 23 7.43 -23.78 14.35
C GLU A 23 8.90 -23.40 14.17
N VAL A 24 9.36 -22.46 15.00
CA VAL A 24 10.78 -22.14 15.14
C VAL A 24 11.28 -22.83 16.40
N VAL A 25 12.23 -23.75 16.25
CA VAL A 25 12.80 -24.51 17.37
C VAL A 25 14.04 -23.77 17.91
N PRO A 26 13.98 -23.08 19.07
CA PRO A 26 15.07 -22.21 19.52
C PRO A 26 16.38 -22.96 19.85
N CYS A 27 16.26 -24.26 20.14
CA CYS A 27 17.39 -25.15 20.42
C CYS A 27 18.16 -25.57 19.17
N SER A 28 17.55 -25.52 17.98
CA SER A 28 18.19 -25.85 16.71
C SER A 28 18.72 -24.58 16.05
N LYS A 29 20.04 -24.45 15.91
CA LYS A 29 20.69 -23.23 15.44
C LYS A 29 21.48 -23.51 14.17
N ILE A 30 21.12 -22.82 13.09
CA ILE A 30 21.82 -22.83 11.81
C ILE A 30 22.11 -21.39 11.44
N ALA A 31 23.37 -21.08 11.13
CA ALA A 31 23.75 -19.76 10.64
C ALA A 31 23.52 -19.68 9.13
N HIS A 32 22.89 -18.61 8.66
CA HIS A 32 22.70 -18.30 7.25
C HIS A 32 23.42 -16.99 6.92
N ILE A 33 24.28 -17.00 5.90
CA ILE A 33 24.95 -15.80 5.40
C ILE A 33 24.02 -15.12 4.40
N GLU A 34 23.38 -14.04 4.83
CA GLU A 34 22.56 -13.22 3.95
C GLU A 34 23.44 -12.46 2.96
N ARG A 35 23.03 -12.46 1.69
CA ARG A 35 23.72 -11.73 0.62
C ARG A 35 22.95 -10.46 0.30
N ALA A 36 23.67 -9.35 0.14
CA ALA A 36 23.10 -8.07 -0.28
C ALA A 36 22.47 -8.14 -1.69
N HIS A 37 23.01 -8.99 -2.58
CA HIS A 37 22.47 -9.21 -3.91
C HIS A 37 22.59 -10.69 -4.31
N LYS A 38 21.73 -11.14 -5.24
CA LYS A 38 21.77 -12.51 -5.77
C LYS A 38 22.64 -12.53 -7.04
N PRO A 39 23.78 -13.25 -7.05
CA PRO A 39 24.75 -13.16 -8.15
C PRO A 39 24.27 -13.78 -9.48
N TYR A 40 23.26 -14.65 -9.44
CA TYR A 40 22.73 -15.33 -10.62
C TYR A 40 21.67 -14.51 -11.37
N MET A 41 21.14 -13.44 -10.78
CA MET A 41 20.10 -12.62 -11.39
C MET A 41 20.10 -11.21 -10.76
N PRO A 42 20.58 -10.18 -11.49
CA PRO A 42 20.62 -8.80 -10.98
C PRO A 42 19.23 -8.22 -10.66
N ASP A 43 18.23 -8.55 -11.48
CA ASP A 43 16.84 -8.13 -11.27
C ASP A 43 15.89 -9.34 -11.13
N LEU A 44 15.37 -9.51 -9.92
CA LEU A 44 14.40 -10.56 -9.58
C LEU A 44 12.95 -10.10 -9.67
N SER A 45 12.70 -8.83 -9.99
CA SER A 45 11.38 -8.20 -9.91
C SER A 45 10.32 -8.97 -10.67
N SER A 46 10.60 -9.36 -11.92
CA SER A 46 9.67 -10.11 -12.76
C SER A 46 9.33 -11.49 -12.18
N ALA A 47 10.34 -12.24 -11.72
CA ALA A 47 10.15 -13.56 -11.13
C ALA A 47 9.37 -13.46 -9.79
N MET A 48 9.72 -12.50 -8.95
CA MET A 48 9.07 -12.28 -7.65
C MET A 48 7.61 -11.83 -7.82
N LYS A 49 7.33 -10.85 -8.69
CA LYS A 49 5.96 -10.41 -9.00
C LYS A 49 5.10 -11.57 -9.49
N ARG A 50 5.62 -12.34 -10.46
CA ARG A 50 4.94 -13.52 -10.99
C ARG A 50 4.66 -14.57 -9.91
N ASN A 51 5.63 -14.86 -9.05
CA ASN A 51 5.47 -15.86 -8.00
C ASN A 51 4.47 -15.37 -6.93
N ALA A 52 4.54 -14.11 -6.52
CA ALA A 52 3.62 -13.52 -5.56
C ALA A 52 2.18 -13.55 -6.07
N LEU A 53 1.94 -13.17 -7.33
CA LEU A 53 0.61 -13.26 -7.94
C LEU A 53 0.08 -14.69 -8.00
N ARG A 54 0.95 -15.68 -8.23
CA ARG A 54 0.54 -17.10 -8.14
C ARG A 54 0.13 -17.50 -6.73
N VAL A 55 0.86 -17.10 -5.71
CA VAL A 55 0.46 -17.37 -4.31
C VAL A 55 -0.90 -16.73 -4.05
N ALA A 56 -1.07 -15.47 -4.47
CA ALA A 56 -2.29 -14.72 -4.27
C ALA A 56 -3.51 -15.41 -4.90
N GLU A 57 -3.41 -15.79 -6.18
CA GLU A 57 -4.50 -16.46 -6.92
C GLU A 57 -4.85 -17.87 -6.43
N ILE A 58 -3.93 -18.53 -5.71
CA ILE A 58 -4.16 -19.88 -5.19
C ILE A 58 -4.65 -19.84 -3.74
N TRP A 59 -4.10 -18.94 -2.92
CA TRP A 59 -4.19 -19.05 -1.46
C TRP A 59 -4.79 -17.84 -0.75
N MET A 60 -4.88 -16.66 -1.37
CA MET A 60 -5.24 -15.42 -0.67
C MET A 60 -6.69 -14.98 -0.88
N ASP A 61 -7.49 -15.73 -1.64
CA ASP A 61 -8.93 -15.48 -1.84
C ASP A 61 -9.23 -14.02 -2.22
N GLU A 62 -10.18 -13.36 -1.56
CA GLU A 62 -10.51 -11.95 -1.75
C GLU A 62 -9.35 -10.99 -1.43
N TYR A 63 -8.37 -11.40 -0.61
CA TYR A 63 -7.24 -10.59 -0.16
C TYR A 63 -6.10 -10.50 -1.17
N LYS A 64 -6.21 -11.16 -2.33
CA LYS A 64 -5.18 -11.16 -3.38
C LYS A 64 -4.78 -9.76 -3.85
N HIS A 65 -5.71 -8.80 -3.79
CA HIS A 65 -5.47 -7.39 -4.13
C HIS A 65 -4.35 -6.75 -3.29
N ASN A 66 -4.09 -7.23 -2.08
CA ASN A 66 -2.97 -6.76 -1.25
C ASN A 66 -1.61 -7.00 -1.91
N VAL A 67 -1.48 -8.06 -2.73
CA VAL A 67 -0.25 -8.31 -3.51
C VAL A 67 -0.13 -7.31 -4.66
N ASN A 68 -1.23 -6.99 -5.32
CA ASN A 68 -1.26 -5.94 -6.35
C ASN A 68 -0.83 -4.58 -5.77
N LEU A 69 -1.34 -4.23 -4.59
CA LEU A 69 -0.95 -3.02 -3.86
C LEU A 69 0.53 -3.02 -3.49
N ALA A 70 1.02 -4.09 -2.86
CA ALA A 70 2.40 -4.17 -2.37
C ALA A 70 3.45 -4.12 -3.49
N TRP A 71 3.12 -4.67 -4.67
CA TRP A 71 4.01 -4.70 -5.83
C TRP A 71 3.73 -3.59 -6.86
N ASN A 72 2.76 -2.73 -6.57
CA ASN A 72 2.25 -1.72 -7.47
C ASN A 72 1.94 -2.27 -8.87
N ILE A 73 1.02 -3.24 -8.89
CA ILE A 73 0.55 -3.92 -10.08
C ILE A 73 -0.92 -3.50 -10.27
N PRO A 74 -1.36 -3.08 -11.47
CA PRO A 74 -2.78 -2.88 -11.75
C PRO A 74 -3.61 -4.11 -11.37
N PHE A 75 -4.83 -3.90 -10.90
CA PHE A 75 -5.70 -5.01 -10.46
C PHE A 75 -6.19 -5.85 -11.64
N GLU A 76 -6.36 -5.19 -12.79
CA GLU A 76 -6.77 -5.80 -14.06
C GLU A 76 -5.75 -5.48 -15.15
N ASN A 77 -5.68 -6.33 -16.19
CA ASN A 77 -4.90 -6.09 -17.40
C ASN A 77 -3.42 -5.76 -17.19
N HIS A 78 -2.82 -6.22 -16.08
CA HIS A 78 -1.41 -5.96 -15.76
C HIS A 78 -0.40 -6.73 -16.64
N GLY A 79 -0.86 -7.62 -17.53
CA GLY A 79 -0.03 -8.28 -18.55
C GLY A 79 1.02 -9.28 -18.03
N ILE A 80 0.96 -9.66 -16.75
CA ILE A 80 1.93 -10.60 -16.16
C ILE A 80 1.39 -12.03 -16.31
N ASP A 81 2.09 -12.85 -17.11
CA ASP A 81 1.76 -14.27 -17.24
C ASP A 81 2.16 -15.06 -15.98
N ILE A 82 1.16 -15.41 -15.19
CA ILE A 82 1.31 -16.26 -14.01
C ILE A 82 1.32 -17.75 -14.36
N GLY A 83 1.05 -18.16 -15.60
CA GLY A 83 0.95 -19.54 -16.07
C GLY A 83 -0.14 -20.36 -15.40
N ASP A 84 -0.26 -21.65 -15.75
CA ASP A 84 -1.31 -22.51 -15.19
C ASP A 84 -1.14 -22.74 -13.67
N ILE A 85 -2.26 -22.67 -12.96
CA ILE A 85 -2.40 -22.88 -11.52
C ILE A 85 -3.47 -23.93 -11.17
N SER A 86 -4.08 -24.58 -12.18
CA SER A 86 -5.18 -25.53 -12.02
C SER A 86 -4.85 -26.66 -11.03
N GLU A 87 -3.70 -27.31 -11.18
CA GLU A 87 -3.27 -28.40 -10.29
C GLU A 87 -3.10 -27.95 -8.84
N ARG A 88 -2.68 -26.71 -8.61
CA ARG A 88 -2.55 -26.17 -7.24
C ARG A 88 -3.91 -25.84 -6.62
N LYS A 89 -4.86 -25.35 -7.41
CA LYS A 89 -6.24 -25.15 -6.95
C LYS A 89 -6.90 -26.48 -6.60
N LYS A 90 -6.78 -27.50 -7.46
CA LYS A 90 -7.25 -28.88 -7.19
C LYS A 90 -6.63 -29.48 -5.93
N LEU A 91 -5.34 -29.22 -5.69
CA LEU A 91 -4.67 -29.67 -4.47
C LEU A 91 -5.29 -29.03 -3.22
N ARG A 92 -5.53 -27.71 -3.25
CA ARG A 92 -6.17 -26.97 -2.15
C ARG A 92 -7.56 -27.52 -1.85
N GLU A 93 -8.35 -27.80 -2.88
CA GLU A 93 -9.67 -28.42 -2.77
C GLU A 93 -9.59 -29.84 -2.19
N ARG A 94 -8.72 -30.69 -2.72
CA ARG A 94 -8.55 -32.09 -2.27
C ARG A 94 -8.15 -32.18 -0.80
N LEU A 95 -7.31 -31.26 -0.32
CA LEU A 95 -6.88 -31.21 1.07
C LEU A 95 -7.88 -30.51 2.00
N ASN A 96 -9.01 -30.01 1.45
CA ASN A 96 -10.04 -29.27 2.20
C ASN A 96 -9.45 -28.13 3.05
N CYS A 97 -8.51 -27.38 2.46
CA CYS A 97 -7.81 -26.31 3.18
C CYS A 97 -8.76 -25.17 3.55
N LYS A 98 -8.52 -24.54 4.69
CA LYS A 98 -9.27 -23.39 5.19
C LYS A 98 -9.14 -22.16 4.27
N PRO A 99 -10.13 -21.25 4.27
CA PRO A 99 -10.03 -19.98 3.55
C PRO A 99 -8.94 -19.07 4.15
N PHE A 100 -8.41 -18.13 3.37
CA PHE A 100 -7.36 -17.21 3.82
C PHE A 100 -7.82 -16.33 4.98
N LYS A 101 -9.10 -15.97 5.03
CA LYS A 101 -9.69 -15.30 6.19
C LYS A 101 -9.43 -16.05 7.50
N TRP A 102 -9.52 -17.38 7.49
CA TRP A 102 -9.20 -18.19 8.67
C TRP A 102 -7.73 -18.05 9.07
N TYR A 103 -6.81 -17.98 8.11
CA TYR A 103 -5.39 -17.75 8.37
C TYR A 103 -5.16 -16.38 9.04
N LEU A 104 -5.81 -15.33 8.54
CA LEU A 104 -5.73 -14.00 9.16
C LEU A 104 -6.31 -14.01 10.57
N ASP A 105 -7.45 -14.67 10.79
CA ASP A 105 -8.12 -14.66 12.09
C ASP A 105 -7.42 -15.54 13.14
N ASN A 106 -6.76 -16.64 12.74
CA ASN A 106 -6.24 -17.67 13.67
C ASN A 106 -4.72 -17.78 13.72
N VAL A 107 -4.02 -17.47 12.62
CA VAL A 107 -2.55 -17.65 12.51
C VAL A 107 -1.84 -16.32 12.58
N TYR A 108 -2.34 -15.30 11.88
CA TYR A 108 -1.71 -13.98 11.84
C TYR A 108 -2.67 -12.80 12.10
N PRO A 109 -3.32 -12.74 13.27
CA PRO A 109 -4.34 -11.72 13.58
C PRO A 109 -3.83 -10.28 13.62
N LYS A 110 -2.50 -10.11 13.77
CA LYS A 110 -1.84 -8.80 13.77
C LYS A 110 -1.61 -8.23 12.37
N LEU A 111 -1.75 -9.02 11.31
CA LEU A 111 -1.64 -8.53 9.94
C LEU A 111 -2.87 -7.70 9.61
N ASP A 112 -2.66 -6.55 8.97
CA ASP A 112 -3.72 -5.63 8.57
C ASP A 112 -4.04 -5.82 7.08
N PRO A 113 -5.24 -6.31 6.72
CA PRO A 113 -5.67 -6.35 5.32
C PRO A 113 -6.11 -4.95 4.88
N TRP A 114 -5.66 -4.49 3.72
CA TRP A 114 -5.96 -3.15 3.21
C TRP A 114 -7.29 -3.09 2.43
N ASP A 115 -8.34 -3.65 3.01
CA ASP A 115 -9.63 -3.90 2.32
C ASP A 115 -10.43 -2.63 1.98
N ASP A 116 -10.11 -1.50 2.61
CA ASP A 116 -10.87 -0.25 2.51
C ASP A 116 -10.14 0.87 1.76
N LEU A 117 -9.11 0.52 1.00
CA LEU A 117 -8.50 1.41 0.02
C LEU A 117 -9.41 1.61 -1.19
N LEU A 118 -9.58 2.87 -1.59
CA LEU A 118 -10.30 3.28 -2.80
C LEU A 118 -9.34 3.55 -3.95
N ALA A 119 -8.16 4.09 -3.66
CA ALA A 119 -7.14 4.35 -4.65
C ALA A 119 -5.73 4.34 -4.05
N TYR A 120 -4.73 4.14 -4.90
CA TYR A 120 -3.33 4.18 -4.53
C TYR A 120 -2.47 4.66 -5.69
N GLY A 121 -1.32 5.26 -5.38
CA GLY A 121 -0.30 5.67 -6.33
C GLY A 121 1.06 5.13 -5.88
N GLY A 122 1.80 4.55 -6.82
CA GLY A 122 3.19 4.17 -6.62
C GLY A 122 3.89 3.84 -7.94
N VAL A 123 5.20 4.08 -8.03
CA VAL A 123 6.16 3.49 -9.00
C VAL A 123 6.00 3.81 -10.51
N ILE A 124 4.83 4.15 -11.05
CA ILE A 124 4.67 4.40 -12.51
C ILE A 124 3.98 5.75 -12.75
N LEU A 125 4.63 6.65 -13.51
CA LEU A 125 4.17 7.87 -14.23
C LEU A 125 3.16 8.87 -13.59
N TRP A 126 2.38 8.52 -12.56
CA TRP A 126 1.29 9.35 -12.01
C TRP A 126 0.97 9.00 -10.54
N ASP A 127 1.84 9.37 -9.58
CA ASP A 127 1.44 9.37 -8.15
C ASP A 127 0.34 10.42 -7.89
N MET A 128 0.02 10.71 -6.62
CA MET A 128 -0.88 11.83 -6.28
C MET A 128 -0.31 13.15 -6.82
N LYS A 129 -0.72 13.48 -8.04
CA LYS A 129 -0.15 14.52 -8.88
C LYS A 129 -1.12 15.67 -8.97
N ASN A 130 -0.59 16.87 -8.77
CA ASN A 130 -1.28 18.09 -9.09
C ASN A 130 -1.10 18.39 -10.58
N LEU A 131 -2.19 18.40 -11.34
CA LEU A 131 -2.15 18.59 -12.79
C LEU A 131 -1.79 20.02 -13.18
N ASP A 132 -2.04 21.00 -12.31
CA ASP A 132 -1.84 22.42 -12.61
C ASP A 132 -0.42 22.87 -12.27
N ALA A 133 0.22 22.27 -11.26
CA ALA A 133 1.62 22.51 -10.89
C ALA A 133 2.62 21.51 -11.50
N ASP A 134 2.14 20.40 -12.07
CA ASP A 134 2.97 19.29 -12.58
C ASP A 134 3.92 18.68 -11.53
N MET A 135 3.43 18.55 -10.29
CA MET A 135 4.21 18.07 -9.13
C MET A 135 3.46 17.00 -8.34
N CYS A 136 4.19 16.17 -7.61
CA CYS A 136 3.65 15.10 -6.77
C CYS A 136 3.80 15.43 -5.29
N ILE A 137 2.89 14.90 -4.47
CA ILE A 137 3.02 14.94 -3.01
C ILE A 137 4.13 13.97 -2.59
N ASP A 138 4.98 14.42 -1.69
CA ASP A 138 6.06 13.64 -1.10
C ASP A 138 6.02 13.77 0.43
N GLN A 139 6.28 12.68 1.14
CA GLN A 139 6.32 12.69 2.61
C GLN A 139 7.40 13.63 3.20
N GLY A 140 8.39 14.04 2.40
CA GLY A 140 9.49 14.88 2.84
C GLY A 140 10.54 14.13 3.68
N PRO A 141 11.50 14.85 4.27
CA PRO A 141 12.55 14.26 5.08
C PRO A 141 12.01 13.65 6.38
N VAL A 142 12.61 12.53 6.80
CA VAL A 142 12.33 11.86 8.08
C VAL A 142 13.63 11.83 8.90
N PRO A 143 13.66 12.32 10.16
CA PRO A 143 12.52 12.77 10.98
C PRO A 143 11.97 14.14 10.54
N GLY A 144 10.63 14.25 10.46
CA GLY A 144 9.92 15.45 10.01
C GLY A 144 8.43 15.14 9.81
N HIS A 145 7.57 16.16 9.82
CA HIS A 145 6.12 16.01 9.64
C HIS A 145 5.51 16.90 8.56
N THR A 146 6.30 17.67 7.82
CA THR A 146 5.78 18.53 6.76
C THR A 146 5.95 17.84 5.42
N PRO A 147 4.87 17.37 4.75
CA PRO A 147 4.97 16.88 3.38
C PRO A 147 5.33 18.02 2.43
N ILE A 148 5.94 17.68 1.31
CA ILE A 148 6.40 18.66 0.33
C ILE A 148 5.78 18.36 -1.04
N ALA A 149 5.71 19.39 -1.87
CA ALA A 149 5.55 19.21 -3.30
C ALA A 149 6.94 18.96 -3.90
N TYR A 150 7.10 17.88 -4.67
CA TYR A 150 8.36 17.58 -5.36
C TYR A 150 8.12 17.10 -6.79
N ASN A 151 9.18 17.06 -7.59
CA ASN A 151 9.13 16.44 -8.91
C ASN A 151 8.68 14.99 -8.76
N CYS A 152 7.87 14.48 -9.69
CA CYS A 152 7.40 13.11 -9.63
C CYS A 152 8.52 12.13 -10.01
N TYR A 153 9.02 11.35 -9.04
CA TYR A 153 10.05 10.32 -9.22
C TYR A 153 9.60 8.91 -8.77
N TYR A 154 8.36 8.79 -8.28
CA TYR A 154 7.64 7.52 -8.12
C TYR A 154 8.33 6.52 -7.19
N TYR A 155 8.91 7.00 -6.11
CA TYR A 155 9.55 6.15 -5.11
C TYR A 155 8.81 6.19 -3.79
N GLY A 156 9.22 5.34 -2.84
CA GLY A 156 8.55 5.16 -1.55
C GLY A 156 8.03 6.43 -0.86
N PRO A 157 8.76 7.56 -0.84
CA PRO A 157 8.29 8.82 -0.25
C PRO A 157 7.02 9.43 -0.91
N GLN A 158 6.77 9.13 -2.18
CA GLN A 158 5.64 9.64 -2.96
C GLN A 158 4.47 8.66 -3.06
N PHE A 159 4.58 7.49 -2.43
CA PHE A 159 3.48 6.54 -2.39
C PHE A 159 2.29 7.15 -1.67
N THR A 160 1.11 6.95 -2.24
CA THR A 160 -0.11 7.54 -1.72
C THR A 160 -1.22 6.50 -1.68
N TYR A 161 -2.03 6.54 -0.62
CA TYR A 161 -3.13 5.61 -0.43
C TYR A 161 -4.35 6.38 0.09
N TYR A 162 -5.46 6.29 -0.63
CA TYR A 162 -6.71 6.95 -0.28
C TYR A 162 -7.74 5.93 0.20
N ARG A 163 -8.28 6.13 1.40
CA ARG A 163 -9.25 5.23 2.04
C ARG A 163 -10.68 5.66 1.81
N GLY A 164 -11.60 4.72 1.94
CA GLY A 164 -13.05 4.98 1.90
C GLY A 164 -13.55 5.94 2.97
N THR A 165 -12.84 6.01 4.10
CA THR A 165 -13.09 6.97 5.18
C THR A 165 -12.73 8.41 4.80
N GLY A 166 -11.91 8.62 3.76
CA GLY A 166 -11.36 9.90 3.36
C GLY A 166 -9.96 10.19 3.91
N GLU A 167 -9.34 9.24 4.61
CA GLU A 167 -7.94 9.38 5.03
C GLU A 167 -7.00 9.24 3.83
N LEU A 168 -5.98 10.09 3.78
CA LEU A 168 -4.92 10.04 2.78
C LEU A 168 -3.59 9.72 3.45
N TYR A 169 -3.03 8.56 3.14
CA TYR A 169 -1.71 8.16 3.60
C TYR A 169 -0.67 8.55 2.59
N ILE A 170 0.40 9.20 3.06
CA ILE A 170 1.54 9.61 2.23
C ILE A 170 2.79 8.90 2.74
N GLY A 171 3.57 8.35 1.81
CA GLY A 171 4.65 7.41 2.08
C GLY A 171 4.15 5.97 2.14
N GLY A 172 5.04 5.06 2.53
CA GLY A 172 4.72 3.62 2.61
C GLY A 172 3.61 3.29 3.61
N ILE A 173 2.72 2.38 3.24
CA ILE A 173 1.65 1.84 4.09
C ILE A 173 2.18 0.76 5.05
N LYS A 174 1.67 0.72 6.27
CA LYS A 174 2.01 -0.28 7.28
C LYS A 174 1.15 -1.53 7.10
N SER A 175 1.75 -2.70 7.32
CA SER A 175 1.10 -4.01 7.15
C SER A 175 0.59 -4.63 8.44
N HIS A 176 0.80 -4.00 9.60
CA HIS A 176 0.42 -4.54 10.91
C HIS A 176 -0.48 -3.58 11.68
N LYS A 177 -1.52 -4.12 12.33
CA LYS A 177 -2.54 -3.36 13.08
C LYS A 177 -2.01 -2.54 14.26
N TYR A 178 -0.84 -2.92 14.78
CA TYR A 178 -0.17 -2.22 15.88
C TYR A 178 0.74 -1.08 15.39
N ASN A 179 1.00 -0.99 14.09
CA ASN A 179 1.70 0.12 13.49
C ASN A 179 0.68 1.13 12.98
N ASP A 180 1.03 2.41 13.07
CA ASP A 180 0.18 3.48 12.57
C ASP A 180 0.72 4.04 11.27
N ASN A 181 -0.21 4.27 10.34
CA ASN A 181 0.04 5.01 9.12
C ASN A 181 0.16 6.51 9.42
N ARG A 182 0.71 7.25 8.45
CA ARG A 182 0.82 8.70 8.54
C ARG A 182 -0.27 9.34 7.68
N CYS A 183 -1.15 10.09 8.32
CA CYS A 183 -2.27 10.77 7.69
C CYS A 183 -1.87 12.20 7.32
N LEU A 184 -2.24 12.61 6.10
CA LEU A 184 -2.26 14.01 5.73
C LEU A 184 -3.31 14.74 6.58
N ALA A 185 -2.88 15.78 7.28
CA ALA A 185 -3.69 16.50 8.25
C ALA A 185 -3.68 17.99 7.97
N ASP A 186 -4.86 18.59 8.10
CA ASP A 186 -5.04 20.01 8.32
C ASP A 186 -5.03 20.30 9.83
N THR A 187 -4.05 21.07 10.32
CA THR A 187 -3.90 21.45 11.73
C THR A 187 -4.84 22.58 12.17
N GLY A 188 -5.49 23.29 11.25
CA GLY A 188 -6.52 24.30 11.54
C GLY A 188 -6.30 25.65 10.84
N THR A 189 -7.28 26.55 10.99
CA THR A 189 -7.50 27.73 10.12
C THR A 189 -6.36 28.75 10.04
N LYS A 190 -5.46 28.78 11.01
CA LYS A 190 -4.31 29.71 11.01
C LYS A 190 -3.04 29.11 10.40
N GLU A 191 -2.95 27.78 10.35
CA GLU A 191 -1.84 27.10 9.70
C GLU A 191 -2.20 26.81 8.25
N THR A 192 -1.27 27.13 7.36
CA THR A 192 -1.37 26.86 5.92
C THR A 192 -0.46 25.72 5.50
N GLU A 193 0.42 25.23 6.36
CA GLU A 193 1.25 24.08 6.05
C GLU A 193 0.51 22.78 6.41
N PRO A 194 0.40 21.81 5.48
CA PRO A 194 -0.10 20.49 5.82
C PRO A 194 0.86 19.76 6.76
N GLY A 195 0.33 18.79 7.51
CA GLY A 195 1.14 17.89 8.33
C GLY A 195 0.92 16.42 8.01
N LEU A 196 1.93 15.59 8.31
CA LEU A 196 1.90 14.14 8.27
C LEU A 196 2.14 13.59 9.67
N TYR A 197 1.03 13.22 10.31
CA TYR A 197 1.03 12.73 11.69
C TYR A 197 0.57 11.28 11.75
N ASN A 198 0.90 10.60 12.84
CA ASN A 198 0.28 9.32 13.16
C ASN A 198 -1.25 9.50 13.12
N CYS A 199 -1.96 8.66 12.34
CA CYS A 199 -3.40 8.81 12.15
C CYS A 199 -4.20 8.78 13.46
N LYS A 200 -3.83 7.90 14.41
CA LYS A 200 -4.50 7.80 15.71
C LYS A 200 -4.26 9.06 16.55
N GLU A 201 -3.03 9.56 16.57
CA GLU A 201 -2.67 10.79 17.27
C GLU A 201 -3.38 12.01 16.68
N ALA A 202 -3.39 12.13 15.36
CA ALA A 202 -4.03 13.24 14.65
C ALA A 202 -5.54 13.27 14.90
N MET A 203 -6.18 12.09 14.90
CA MET A 203 -7.59 11.94 15.24
C MET A 203 -7.87 12.36 16.69
N GLN A 204 -7.04 11.93 17.65
CA GLN A 204 -7.18 12.32 19.07
C GLN A 204 -7.01 13.83 19.28
N LYS A 205 -6.12 14.47 18.51
CA LYS A 205 -5.89 15.92 18.55
C LYS A 205 -6.93 16.72 17.76
N GLY A 206 -7.90 16.07 17.12
CA GLY A 206 -8.95 16.74 16.36
C GLY A 206 -8.44 17.41 15.08
N MET A 207 -7.35 16.92 14.50
CA MET A 207 -6.84 17.42 13.22
C MET A 207 -7.74 16.99 12.06
N GLY A 208 -7.83 17.81 11.02
CA GLY A 208 -8.58 17.53 9.80
C GLY A 208 -7.87 16.49 8.94
N ILE A 209 -8.06 15.21 9.23
CA ILE A 209 -7.43 14.09 8.49
C ILE A 209 -8.31 13.53 7.36
N TYR A 210 -9.56 13.97 7.26
CA TYR A 210 -10.52 13.47 6.27
C TYR A 210 -10.63 14.44 5.11
N TRP A 211 -10.40 13.91 3.91
CA TRP A 211 -10.39 14.63 2.65
C TRP A 211 -11.47 14.08 1.72
N ASP A 212 -12.15 14.99 1.03
CA ASP A 212 -13.00 14.71 -0.12
C ASP A 212 -12.13 14.80 -1.37
N PHE A 213 -12.10 13.71 -2.14
CA PHE A 213 -11.30 13.59 -3.34
C PHE A 213 -12.08 12.83 -4.42
N THR A 214 -12.03 13.37 -5.64
CA THR A 214 -12.48 12.72 -6.87
C THR A 214 -11.43 13.01 -7.95
N GLN A 215 -11.20 12.06 -8.85
CA GLN A 215 -10.20 12.20 -9.91
C GLN A 215 -10.39 13.47 -10.74
N GLY A 216 -9.31 14.23 -10.92
CA GLY A 216 -9.29 15.46 -11.71
C GLY A 216 -10.00 16.64 -11.04
N LYS A 217 -10.33 16.55 -9.75
CA LYS A 217 -10.94 17.64 -8.96
C LYS A 217 -10.03 18.08 -7.81
N GLU A 218 -10.52 19.05 -7.04
CA GLU A 218 -9.89 19.53 -5.82
C GLU A 218 -9.78 18.44 -4.75
N LEU A 219 -8.73 18.53 -3.93
CA LEU A 219 -8.55 17.73 -2.73
C LEU A 219 -8.92 18.59 -1.53
N LYS A 220 -10.11 18.37 -0.98
CA LYS A 220 -10.75 19.28 -0.02
C LYS A 220 -10.88 18.68 1.36
N ASN A 221 -10.47 19.40 2.39
CA ASN A 221 -10.61 18.95 3.77
C ASN A 221 -12.09 19.02 4.21
N ARG A 222 -12.61 17.93 4.79
CA ARG A 222 -14.02 17.85 5.21
C ARG A 222 -14.37 18.81 6.34
N GLN A 223 -13.43 19.07 7.26
CA GLN A 223 -13.67 19.87 8.45
C GLN A 223 -13.49 21.36 8.16
N THR A 224 -12.33 21.73 7.61
CA THR A 224 -11.98 23.15 7.40
C THR A 224 -12.53 23.71 6.08
N LYS A 225 -12.99 22.85 5.17
CA LYS A 225 -13.45 23.20 3.81
C LYS A 225 -12.38 23.86 2.93
N ARG A 226 -11.12 23.82 3.36
CA ARG A 226 -9.94 24.29 2.62
C ARG A 226 -9.41 23.20 1.71
N CYS A 227 -8.66 23.58 0.68
CA CYS A 227 -8.08 22.66 -0.27
C CYS A 227 -6.57 22.55 -0.13
N LEU A 228 -6.04 21.38 -0.46
CA LEU A 228 -4.62 21.18 -0.65
C LEU A 228 -4.22 21.72 -2.03
N GLU A 229 -3.25 22.62 -2.05
CA GLU A 229 -2.88 23.43 -3.21
C GLU A 229 -1.35 23.49 -3.30
N ILE A 230 -0.82 23.68 -4.50
CA ILE A 230 0.61 23.94 -4.73
C ILE A 230 0.77 25.38 -5.20
N ILE A 231 1.49 26.20 -4.43
CA ILE A 231 1.85 27.57 -4.79
C ILE A 231 3.36 27.72 -4.64
N ASN A 232 4.01 28.30 -5.67
CA ASN A 232 5.47 28.53 -5.65
C ASN A 232 6.26 27.26 -5.27
N LYS A 233 5.82 26.10 -5.78
CA LYS A 233 6.39 24.76 -5.49
C LYS A 233 6.33 24.34 -4.02
N LYS A 234 5.45 24.96 -3.22
CA LYS A 234 5.18 24.57 -1.83
C LYS A 234 3.76 24.04 -1.72
N LEU A 235 3.61 23.00 -0.90
CA LEU A 235 2.32 22.40 -0.59
C LEU A 235 1.67 23.20 0.54
N LEU A 236 0.46 23.70 0.32
CA LEU A 236 -0.26 24.57 1.24
C LEU A 236 -1.73 24.16 1.35
N ILE A 237 -2.36 24.53 2.46
CA ILE A 237 -3.79 24.40 2.72
C ILE A 237 -4.40 25.80 2.79
N GLN A 238 -5.32 26.10 1.88
CA GLN A 238 -5.91 27.44 1.73
C GLN A 238 -7.31 27.37 1.11
N GLU A 239 -7.89 28.53 0.79
CA GLU A 239 -9.12 28.59 0.01
C GLU A 239 -8.94 27.89 -1.34
N CYS A 240 -9.97 27.16 -1.74
CA CYS A 240 -9.94 26.32 -2.93
C CYS A 240 -9.85 27.18 -4.20
N THR A 241 -8.78 27.01 -4.95
CA THR A 241 -8.58 27.69 -6.24
C THR A 241 -9.00 26.82 -7.43
N GLY A 242 -9.33 25.56 -7.15
CA GLY A 242 -9.75 24.57 -8.14
C GLY A 242 -8.61 23.77 -8.75
N GLN A 243 -7.44 23.68 -8.09
CA GLN A 243 -6.37 22.80 -8.56
C GLN A 243 -6.82 21.34 -8.56
N ARG A 244 -6.38 20.62 -9.59
CA ARG A 244 -6.86 19.28 -9.92
C ARG A 244 -5.82 18.26 -9.51
N TRP A 245 -6.28 17.25 -8.78
CA TRP A 245 -5.46 16.15 -8.31
C TRP A 245 -5.85 14.84 -8.99
N THR A 246 -4.87 13.99 -9.23
CA THR A 246 -5.08 12.64 -9.75
C THR A 246 -4.22 11.65 -8.99
N ILE A 247 -4.72 10.44 -8.78
CA ILE A 247 -3.96 9.31 -8.21
C ILE A 247 -3.99 8.14 -9.19
N GLN A 248 -2.91 7.37 -9.25
CA GLN A 248 -2.67 6.42 -10.32
C GLN A 248 -3.75 5.36 -10.53
N HIS A 249 -4.02 4.58 -9.48
CA HIS A 249 -4.78 3.36 -9.56
C HIS A 249 -6.05 3.52 -8.73
N ILE A 250 -7.19 3.36 -9.41
CA ILE A 250 -8.51 3.38 -8.80
C ILE A 250 -8.92 1.93 -8.57
N ILE A 251 -9.20 1.60 -7.31
CA ILE A 251 -9.67 0.26 -6.90
C ILE A 251 -11.18 0.19 -7.02
N LYS A 252 -11.89 1.22 -6.55
CA LYS A 252 -13.34 1.36 -6.62
C LYS A 252 -13.67 2.76 -7.13
N PRO A 253 -14.73 2.96 -7.94
CA PRO A 253 -15.17 4.31 -8.32
C PRO A 253 -15.59 5.13 -7.10
N PHE A 254 -15.22 6.42 -7.08
CA PHE A 254 -15.61 7.42 -6.07
C PHE A 254 -15.59 8.83 -6.66
#